data_AF-A0A158M938-F1
#
_entry.id   AF-A0A158M938-F1
#
_cell.length_a   1.000
_cell.length_b   1.000
_cell.length_c   1.000
_cell.angle_alpha   90.00
_cell.angle_beta   90.00
_cell.angle_gamma   90.00
#
_symmetry.space_group_name_H-M   'P 1'
#
loop_
_entity.id
_entity.type
_entity.pdbx_description
1 polymer ?
#
loop_
_entity_poly.entity_id
_entity_poly.type
_entity_poly.pdbx_seq_one_letter_code
_entity_poly.pdbx_strand_id
1 'polypeptide(L)'
;MMSEPTQHQVSVPEFNNLLVQNHILASQITAVVPILVGLSHTPPAVQQALDAMMDLLDPARKPPAALPAQFDTEDEQAALAYPLKQMLRACVMIRQELAGVADPEDPRPAPASP
;
A
#
# COMPACT_ATOMS: atom_id res chain seq x y z
N MET A 1 29.19 -15.21 2.62
CA MET A 1 27.84 -14.97 3.20
C MET A 1 26.89 -14.87 2.02
N MET A 2 26.01 -15.82 1.70
CA MET A 2 25.48 -16.98 2.41
C MET A 2 25.41 -18.13 1.40
N SER A 3 25.93 -19.29 1.78
CA SER A 3 25.96 -20.51 0.95
C SER A 3 24.74 -21.37 1.28
N GLU A 4 23.54 -20.89 0.97
CA GLU A 4 22.30 -21.66 1.18
C GLU A 4 21.77 -22.14 -0.19
N PRO A 5 21.45 -23.43 -0.35
CA PRO A 5 21.05 -23.96 -1.65
C PRO A 5 19.80 -23.28 -2.17
N THR A 6 19.81 -22.86 -3.43
CA THR A 6 18.71 -22.20 -4.17
C THR A 6 17.39 -22.97 -4.09
N GLN A 7 17.44 -24.27 -3.76
CA GLN A 7 16.29 -25.15 -3.55
C GLN A 7 15.33 -24.75 -2.42
N HIS A 8 15.71 -23.85 -1.50
CA HIS A 8 14.86 -23.42 -0.37
C HIS A 8 14.48 -21.92 -0.40
N GLN A 9 14.90 -21.16 -1.41
CA GLN A 9 14.60 -19.72 -1.51
C GLN A 9 13.32 -19.46 -2.28
N VAL A 10 12.19 -19.92 -1.75
CA VAL A 10 10.87 -19.62 -2.32
C VAL A 10 10.46 -18.20 -1.94
N SER A 11 10.11 -17.39 -2.95
CA SER A 11 9.56 -16.05 -2.82
C SER A 11 10.39 -15.03 -2.01
N VAL A 12 11.70 -15.27 -1.83
CA VAL A 12 12.59 -14.38 -1.06
C VAL A 12 12.62 -12.95 -1.61
N PRO A 13 12.73 -12.72 -2.94
CA PRO A 13 12.65 -11.38 -3.51
C PRO A 13 11.33 -10.66 -3.18
N GLU A 14 10.21 -11.36 -3.30
CA GLU A 14 8.87 -10.84 -3.08
C GLU A 14 8.66 -10.47 -1.60
N PHE A 15 9.10 -11.33 -0.68
CA PHE A 15 9.08 -11.02 0.75
C PHE A 15 9.97 -9.83 1.11
N ASN A 16 11.16 -9.71 0.50
CA ASN A 16 12.03 -8.56 0.72
C ASN A 16 11.34 -7.27 0.26
N ASN A 17 10.75 -7.28 -0.94
CA ASN A 17 9.99 -6.16 -1.47
C ASN A 17 8.81 -5.81 -0.55
N LEU A 18 8.06 -6.80 -0.05
CA LEU A 18 7.00 -6.56 0.92
C LEU A 18 7.48 -5.83 2.18
N LEU A 19 8.63 -6.22 2.73
CA LEU A 19 9.21 -5.54 3.90
C LEU A 19 9.60 -4.09 3.59
N VAL A 20 10.23 -3.85 2.43
CA VAL A 20 10.60 -2.50 1.98
C VAL A 20 9.36 -1.62 1.79
N GLN A 21 8.34 -2.12 1.09
CA GLN A 21 7.13 -1.35 0.83
C GLN A 21 6.31 -1.11 2.11
N ASN A 22 6.27 -2.08 3.03
CA ASN A 22 5.64 -1.90 4.33
C ASN A 22 6.35 -0.83 5.18
N HIS A 23 7.69 -0.84 5.17
CA HIS A 23 8.48 0.19 5.85
C HIS A 23 8.22 1.59 5.27
N ILE A 24 8.20 1.73 3.93
CA ILE A 24 7.86 2.99 3.26
C ILE A 24 6.47 3.44 3.68
N LEU A 25 5.46 2.56 3.60
CA LEU A 25 4.08 2.89 3.97
C LEU A 25 3.98 3.40 5.42
N ALA A 26 4.59 2.69 6.37
CA ALA A 26 4.60 3.09 7.79
C ALA A 26 5.32 4.43 8.03
N SER A 27 6.45 4.66 7.36
CA SER A 27 7.20 5.92 7.44
C SER A 27 6.37 7.09 6.90
N GLN A 28 5.68 6.90 5.77
CA GLN A 28 4.85 7.96 5.20
C GLN A 28 3.58 8.21 6.02
N ILE A 29 2.96 7.17 6.62
CA ILE A 29 1.87 7.37 7.59
C ILE A 29 2.33 8.29 8.73
N THR A 30 3.52 8.05 9.26
CA THR A 30 4.10 8.88 10.34
C THR A 30 4.30 10.33 9.90
N ALA A 31 4.68 10.56 8.63
CA ALA A 31 4.84 11.91 8.08
C ALA A 31 3.50 12.61 7.77
N VAL A 32 2.47 11.86 7.35
CA VAL A 32 1.18 12.39 6.91
C VAL A 32 0.25 12.72 8.09
N VAL A 33 0.23 11.90 9.13
CA VAL A 33 -0.73 12.04 10.24
C VAL A 33 -0.71 13.43 10.88
N PRO A 34 0.45 14.03 11.23
CA PRO A 34 0.48 15.38 11.83
C PRO A 34 -0.10 16.45 10.90
N ILE A 35 0.11 16.32 9.58
CA ILE A 35 -0.39 17.27 8.59
C ILE A 35 -1.92 17.15 8.52
N LEU A 36 -2.46 15.94 8.45
CA LEU A 36 -3.91 15.70 8.43
C LEU A 36 -4.61 16.24 9.68
N VAL A 37 -3.99 16.11 10.85
CA VAL A 37 -4.52 16.63 12.13
C VAL A 37 -4.58 18.17 12.12
N GLY A 38 -3.67 18.83 11.41
CA GLY A 38 -3.65 20.30 11.29
C GLY A 38 -4.71 20.87 10.35
N LEU A 39 -5.32 20.04 9.49
CA LEU A 39 -6.35 20.49 8.55
C LEU A 39 -7.72 20.60 9.23
N SER A 40 -8.48 21.63 8.86
CA SER A 40 -9.87 21.81 9.32
C SER A 40 -10.81 20.71 8.83
N HIS A 41 -10.51 20.14 7.66
CA HIS A 41 -11.22 19.04 7.03
C HIS A 41 -10.29 18.29 6.08
N THR A 42 -10.54 17.00 5.85
CA THR A 42 -9.77 16.20 4.89
C THR A 42 -10.18 16.57 3.46
N PRO A 43 -9.25 16.98 2.59
CA PRO A 43 -9.59 17.30 1.20
C PRO A 43 -10.14 16.08 0.45
N PRO A 44 -11.10 16.25 -0.48
CA PRO A 44 -11.72 15.12 -1.18
C PRO A 44 -10.71 14.22 -1.91
N ALA A 45 -9.71 14.80 -2.56
CA ALA A 45 -8.66 14.03 -3.26
C ALA A 45 -7.81 13.18 -2.31
N VAL A 46 -7.56 13.68 -1.09
CA VAL A 46 -6.85 12.95 -0.03
C VAL A 46 -7.71 11.79 0.46
N GLN A 47 -8.99 12.03 0.73
CA GLN A 47 -9.93 10.99 1.14
C GLN A 47 -10.00 9.87 0.09
N GLN A 48 -10.19 10.22 -1.20
CA GLN A 48 -10.21 9.26 -2.30
C GLN A 48 -8.93 8.42 -2.39
N ALA A 49 -7.77 9.03 -2.13
CA ALA A 49 -6.51 8.31 -2.11
C ALA A 49 -6.43 7.30 -0.95
N LEU A 50 -6.86 7.70 0.25
CA LEU A 50 -6.90 6.81 1.41
C LEU A 50 -7.86 5.63 1.20
N ASP A 51 -9.05 5.89 0.65
CA ASP A 51 -10.02 4.85 0.31
C ASP A 51 -9.44 3.87 -0.73
N ALA A 52 -8.79 4.39 -1.77
CA ALA A 52 -8.11 3.59 -2.77
C ALA A 52 -6.97 2.73 -2.16
N MET A 53 -6.23 3.24 -1.19
CA MET A 53 -5.22 2.46 -0.46
C MET A 53 -5.85 1.33 0.35
N MET A 54 -6.99 1.57 1.00
CA MET A 54 -7.72 0.52 1.72
C MET A 54 -8.18 -0.59 0.75
N ASP A 55 -8.70 -0.21 -0.41
CA ASP A 55 -9.12 -1.17 -1.45
C ASP A 55 -7.94 -1.94 -2.04
N LEU A 56 -6.76 -1.33 -2.13
CA LEU A 56 -5.54 -1.98 -2.60
C LEU A 56 -5.02 -3.01 -1.58
N LEU A 57 -5.04 -2.69 -0.29
CA LEU A 57 -4.48 -3.51 0.78
C LEU A 57 -5.40 -4.64 1.26
N ASP A 58 -6.70 -4.58 0.94
CA ASP A 58 -7.66 -5.65 1.24
C ASP A 58 -7.73 -6.64 0.07
N PRO A 59 -7.29 -7.91 0.24
CA PRO A 59 -7.32 -8.91 -0.82
C PRO A 59 -8.74 -9.25 -1.29
N ALA A 60 -9.76 -9.06 -0.45
CA ALA A 60 -11.16 -9.34 -0.77
C ALA A 60 -11.80 -8.24 -1.64
N ARG A 61 -11.18 -7.05 -1.69
CA ARG A 61 -11.71 -5.92 -2.46
C ARG A 61 -11.16 -5.87 -3.86
N LYS A 62 -12.01 -5.44 -4.79
CA LYS A 62 -11.60 -5.14 -6.16
C LYS A 62 -10.67 -3.92 -6.13
N PRO A 63 -9.51 -3.96 -6.80
CA PRO A 63 -8.66 -2.78 -6.87
C PRO A 63 -9.40 -1.65 -7.62
N PRO A 64 -9.18 -0.39 -7.22
CA PRO A 64 -9.83 0.75 -7.86
C PRO A 64 -9.45 0.83 -9.34
N ALA A 65 -10.42 1.22 -10.18
CA ALA A 65 -10.23 1.28 -11.64
C ALA A 65 -9.23 2.39 -12.04
N ALA A 66 -9.13 3.45 -11.23
CA ALA A 66 -8.20 4.54 -11.41
C ALA A 66 -7.67 4.97 -10.05
N LEU A 67 -6.39 5.32 -9.99
CA LEU A 67 -5.78 5.94 -8.82
C LEU A 67 -5.71 7.46 -9.03
N PRO A 68 -5.77 8.26 -7.96
CA PRO A 68 -5.54 9.69 -8.05
C PRO A 68 -4.15 9.95 -8.63
N ALA A 69 -4.09 10.52 -9.84
CA ALA A 69 -2.82 10.83 -10.51
C ALA A 69 -2.21 12.15 -10.03
N GLN A 70 -3.05 13.04 -9.53
CA GLN A 70 -2.69 14.39 -9.11
C GLN A 70 -3.38 14.71 -7.79
N PHE A 71 -2.61 15.36 -6.92
CA PHE A 71 -3.09 16.01 -5.73
C PHE A 71 -2.91 17.49 -6.03
N ASP A 72 -3.96 18.13 -6.53
CA ASP A 72 -4.01 19.59 -6.65
C ASP A 72 -4.20 20.12 -5.24
N THR A 73 -3.09 20.19 -4.53
CA THR A 73 -3.07 20.62 -3.15
C THR A 73 -2.41 21.98 -3.06
N GLU A 74 -3.23 23.01 -2.93
CA GLU A 74 -2.79 24.38 -2.71
C GLU A 74 -2.18 24.54 -1.30
N ASP A 75 -1.18 25.41 -1.17
CA ASP A 75 -0.55 25.84 0.08
C ASP A 75 -0.10 24.68 1.01
N GLU A 76 -0.63 24.62 2.25
CA GLU A 76 -0.24 23.65 3.28
C GLU A 76 -0.49 22.19 2.86
N GLN A 77 -1.40 21.98 1.91
CA GLN A 77 -1.75 20.65 1.42
C GLN A 77 -0.69 20.13 0.44
N ALA A 78 0.17 21.00 -0.13
CA ALA A 78 1.25 20.59 -1.02
C ALA A 78 2.20 19.58 -0.34
N ALA A 79 2.36 19.71 0.98
CA ALA A 79 3.16 18.80 1.80
C ALA A 79 2.60 17.36 1.83
N LEU A 80 1.30 17.17 1.54
CA LEU A 80 0.67 15.84 1.45
C LEU A 80 0.91 15.14 0.12
N ALA A 81 1.17 15.88 -0.96
CA ALA A 81 1.18 15.32 -2.32
C ALA A 81 2.25 14.23 -2.48
N TYR A 82 3.48 14.49 -2.01
CA TYR A 82 4.57 13.52 -2.13
C TYR A 82 4.35 12.29 -1.23
N PRO A 83 4.08 12.43 0.09
CA PRO A 83 3.82 11.28 0.95
C PRO A 83 2.65 10.41 0.48
N LEU A 84 1.53 11.01 0.06
CA LEU A 84 0.38 10.25 -0.43
C LEU A 84 0.70 9.48 -1.72
N LYS A 85 1.49 10.07 -2.63
CA LYS A 85 1.98 9.35 -3.82
C LYS A 85 2.87 8.16 -3.44
N GLN A 86 3.76 8.32 -2.46
CA GLN A 86 4.61 7.22 -1.98
C GLN A 86 3.78 6.12 -1.32
N MET A 87 2.79 6.47 -0.51
CA MET A 87 1.87 5.51 0.11
C MET A 87 1.07 4.74 -0.94
N LEU A 88 0.47 5.43 -1.92
CA LEU A 88 -0.26 4.79 -3.02
C LEU A 88 0.62 3.80 -3.78
N ARG A 89 1.84 4.21 -4.14
CA ARG A 89 2.80 3.34 -4.82
C ARG A 89 3.15 2.13 -3.96
N ALA A 90 3.39 2.32 -2.66
CA ALA A 90 3.67 1.23 -1.74
C ALA A 90 2.52 0.21 -1.70
N CYS A 91 1.27 0.68 -1.58
CA CYS A 91 0.09 -0.20 -1.58
C CYS A 91 -0.07 -0.99 -2.89
N VAL A 92 0.17 -0.36 -4.04
CA VAL A 92 0.15 -1.05 -5.35
C VAL A 92 1.17 -2.19 -5.37
N MET A 93 2.40 -1.90 -4.95
CA MET A 93 3.46 -2.92 -4.94
C MET A 93 3.19 -4.01 -3.92
N ILE A 94 2.72 -3.68 -2.71
CA ILE A 94 2.33 -4.69 -1.70
C ILE A 94 1.31 -5.66 -2.29
N ARG A 95 0.28 -5.16 -2.96
CA ARG A 95 -0.73 -6.02 -3.59
C ARG A 95 -0.15 -6.92 -4.68
N GLN A 96 0.79 -6.41 -5.48
CA GLN A 96 1.46 -7.18 -6.53
C GLN A 96 2.33 -8.29 -5.95
N GLU A 97 3.16 -7.97 -4.96
CA GLU A 97 4.05 -8.95 -4.31
C GLU A 97 3.23 -10.01 -3.55
N LEU A 98 2.14 -9.63 -2.87
CA LEU A 98 1.22 -10.59 -2.24
C LEU A 98 0.59 -11.57 -3.23
N ALA A 99 0.37 -11.16 -4.49
CA ALA A 99 -0.10 -12.07 -5.53
C ALA A 99 1.00 -13.04 -6.01
N GLY A 100 2.27 -12.64 -5.94
CA GLY A 100 3.44 -13.48 -6.27
C GLY A 100 3.85 -14.45 -5.14
N VAL A 101 3.49 -14.14 -3.89
CA VAL A 101 3.74 -14.97 -2.70
C VAL A 101 2.62 -16.00 -2.45
N ALA A 102 1.43 -15.80 -3.02
CA ALA A 102 0.31 -16.72 -2.81
C ALA A 102 0.64 -18.11 -3.38
N ASP A 103 0.80 -19.10 -2.49
CA ASP A 103 1.00 -20.49 -2.86
C ASP A 103 -0.26 -21.00 -3.59
N PRO A 104 -0.15 -21.62 -4.79
CA PRO A 104 -1.31 -22.13 -5.51
C PRO A 104 -2.10 -23.20 -4.74
N GLU A 105 -1.55 -23.78 -3.68
CA GLU A 105 -2.19 -24.79 -2.83
C GLU A 105 -2.64 -24.30 -1.44
N ASP A 106 -2.50 -23.00 -1.08
CA ASP A 106 -2.94 -22.48 0.22
C ASP A 106 -4.49 -22.29 0.26
N PRO A 107 -5.24 -23.14 0.98
CA PRO A 107 -6.69 -23.07 1.05
C PRO A 107 -7.05 -22.08 2.16
N ARG A 108 -6.80 -20.78 1.95
CA ARG A 108 -7.38 -19.77 2.84
C ARG A 108 -8.90 -19.92 2.78
N PRO A 109 -9.58 -20.20 3.91
CA PRO A 109 -11.03 -20.41 3.89
C PRO A 109 -11.69 -19.13 3.39
N ALA A 110 -12.52 -19.26 2.36
CA ALA A 110 -13.30 -18.16 1.82
C ALA A 110 -14.04 -17.43 2.96
N PRO A 111 -14.07 -16.09 2.97
CA PRO A 111 -14.82 -15.37 3.98
C PRO A 111 -16.26 -15.85 3.95
N ALA A 112 -16.75 -16.34 5.09
CA ALA A 112 -18.12 -16.80 5.25
C ALA A 112 -19.06 -15.69 4.78
N SER A 113 -19.80 -15.96 3.70
CA SER A 113 -20.82 -15.05 3.20
C SER A 113 -21.97 -14.99 4.22
N PRO A 114 -22.58 -13.81 4.44
CA PRO A 114 -23.71 -13.65 5.36
C PRO A 114 -24.98 -14.37 4.87
#